data_AF-A0A9W9CB04-F1
#
_entry.id   AF-A0A9W9CB04-F1
#
_cell.length_a   1.000
_cell.length_b   1.000
_cell.length_c   1.000
_cell.angle_alpha   90.00
_cell.angle_beta   90.00
_cell.angle_gamma   90.00
#
_symmetry.space_group_name_H-M   'P 1'
#
loop_
_entity.id
_entity.type
_entity.pdbx_description
1 polymer ?
#
loop_
_entity_poly.entity_id
_entity_poly.type
_entity_poly.pdbx_seq_one_letter_code
_entity_poly.pdbx_strand_id
1 'polypeptide(L)'
;MEVLVAGLKNGVNLGADATKLVGATALQGSTTGNASTFHLTDLNKHGLIEHDGSLSRNDIFFGDNHSFNKTIWAQTASHFTKATIDLGTVAKARKDRLAAAKAANPQYEGDEQASFIESALYLNVMSNETGVTAVTKWVKTLFQEERLPIEQGWKRPKGEITVATILGLVGLLGVASA
;
A
#
# COMPACT_ATOMS: atom_id res chain seq x y z
N MET A 1 -0.27 10.15 -17.57
CA MET A 1 -0.99 8.87 -17.29
C MET A 1 -0.38 7.65 -17.99
N GLU A 2 -0.10 7.70 -19.30
CA GLU A 2 0.40 6.53 -20.06
C GLU A 2 1.66 5.90 -19.46
N VAL A 3 2.64 6.73 -19.06
CA VAL A 3 3.87 6.27 -18.41
C VAL A 3 3.60 5.52 -17.10
N LEU A 4 2.65 6.00 -16.29
CA LEU A 4 2.29 5.36 -15.01
C LEU A 4 1.64 3.99 -15.26
N VAL A 5 0.71 3.92 -16.22
CA VAL A 5 0.07 2.66 -16.63
C VAL A 5 1.11 1.66 -17.15
N ALA A 6 1.99 2.09 -18.07
CA ALA A 6 3.02 1.23 -18.62
C ALA A 6 3.99 0.75 -17.53
N GLY A 7 4.43 1.65 -16.63
CA GLY A 7 5.33 1.33 -15.54
C GLY A 7 4.75 0.28 -14.58
N LEU A 8 3.52 0.48 -14.10
CA LEU A 8 2.88 -0.45 -13.15
C LEU A 8 2.46 -1.76 -13.81
N LYS A 9 2.02 -1.74 -15.08
CA LYS A 9 1.71 -2.94 -15.86
C LYS A 9 2.94 -3.80 -16.14
N ASN A 10 4.04 -3.18 -16.53
CA ASN A 10 5.28 -3.89 -16.85
C ASN A 10 6.03 -4.32 -15.59
N GLY A 11 6.03 -3.49 -14.53
CA GLY A 11 6.68 -3.79 -13.27
C GLY A 11 5.95 -4.87 -12.47
N VAL A 12 4.67 -4.68 -12.17
CA VAL A 12 3.93 -5.50 -11.20
C VAL A 12 2.62 -6.09 -11.74
N ASN A 13 2.36 -5.97 -13.04
CA ASN A 13 1.13 -6.44 -13.69
C ASN A 13 -0.16 -5.77 -13.16
N LEU A 14 -0.07 -4.53 -12.68
CA LEU A 14 -1.26 -3.76 -12.32
C LEU A 14 -2.01 -3.35 -13.59
N GLY A 15 -3.32 -3.60 -13.61
CA GLY A 15 -4.21 -3.26 -14.70
C GLY A 15 -4.29 -1.75 -14.92
N ALA A 16 -4.61 -1.36 -16.15
CA ALA A 16 -4.76 0.04 -16.52
C ALA A 16 -5.95 0.69 -15.81
N ASP A 17 -7.01 -0.08 -15.54
CA ASP A 17 -8.18 0.32 -14.76
C ASP A 17 -7.80 0.71 -13.32
N ALA A 18 -7.08 -0.18 -12.61
CA ALA A 18 -6.65 0.04 -11.25
C ALA A 18 -5.65 1.21 -11.15
N THR A 19 -4.73 1.29 -12.12
CA THR A 19 -3.76 2.39 -12.19
C THR A 19 -4.44 3.74 -12.37
N LYS A 20 -5.40 3.82 -13.31
CA LYS A 20 -6.09 5.08 -13.63
C LYS A 20 -6.97 5.57 -12.48
N LEU A 21 -7.56 4.65 -11.70
CA LEU A 21 -8.42 5.01 -10.57
C LEU A 21 -7.69 5.90 -9.56
N VAL A 22 -6.51 5.49 -9.08
CA VAL A 22 -5.72 6.26 -8.11
C VAL A 22 -4.87 7.34 -8.80
N GLY A 23 -4.37 7.06 -10.00
CA GLY A 23 -3.56 8.02 -10.76
C GLY A 23 -4.33 9.28 -11.17
N ALA A 24 -5.65 9.21 -11.35
CA ALA A 24 -6.47 10.38 -11.60
C ALA A 24 -6.48 11.35 -10.40
N THR A 25 -6.55 10.81 -9.18
CA THR A 25 -6.43 11.60 -7.94
C THR A 25 -5.04 12.23 -7.80
N ALA A 26 -3.99 11.48 -8.12
CA ALA A 26 -2.61 12.01 -8.11
C ALA A 26 -2.44 13.26 -8.99
N LEU A 27 -3.07 13.28 -10.18
CA LEU A 27 -3.01 14.44 -11.08
C LEU A 27 -3.71 15.68 -10.52
N GLN A 28 -4.70 15.54 -9.62
CA GLN A 28 -5.36 16.67 -8.97
C GLN A 28 -4.41 17.41 -7.99
N GLY A 29 -3.39 16.72 -7.48
CA GLY A 29 -2.36 17.30 -6.62
C GLY A 29 -1.16 17.89 -7.34
N SER A 30 -1.13 17.86 -8.68
CA SER A 30 0.05 18.21 -9.47
C SER A 30 0.55 19.63 -9.21
N THR A 31 1.86 19.75 -8.97
CA THR A 31 2.56 21.04 -8.89
C THR A 31 3.47 21.31 -10.08
N THR A 32 3.52 20.40 -11.06
CA THR A 32 4.43 20.46 -12.21
C THR A 32 4.15 21.59 -13.21
N GLY A 33 3.01 22.28 -13.08
CA GLY A 33 2.50 23.22 -14.10
C GLY A 33 1.89 22.53 -15.33
N ASN A 34 1.84 21.19 -15.35
CA ASN A 34 1.21 20.39 -16.41
C ASN A 34 0.20 19.41 -15.79
N ALA A 35 -1.07 19.56 -16.15
CA ALA A 35 -2.18 18.75 -15.62
C ALA A 35 -2.11 17.25 -15.95
N SER A 36 -1.17 16.81 -16.80
CA SER A 36 -0.97 15.41 -17.19
C SER A 36 0.21 14.72 -16.49
N THR A 37 0.96 15.45 -15.67
CA THR A 37 2.12 14.97 -14.91
C THR A 37 1.98 15.34 -13.43
N PHE A 38 2.72 14.68 -12.55
CA PHE A 38 2.87 15.04 -11.14
C PHE A 38 4.28 14.65 -10.69
N HIS A 39 4.84 15.33 -9.70
CA HIS A 39 6.03 14.86 -9.00
C HIS A 39 5.61 13.79 -7.98
N LEU A 40 6.43 12.76 -7.73
CA LEU A 40 6.09 11.77 -6.69
C LEU A 40 5.90 12.42 -5.31
N THR A 41 6.59 13.52 -5.04
CA THR A 41 6.43 14.33 -3.81
C THR A 41 5.07 15.03 -3.71
N ASP A 42 4.35 15.25 -4.82
CA ASP A 42 2.99 15.79 -4.78
C ASP A 42 2.03 14.83 -4.04
N LEU A 43 2.37 13.53 -4.01
CA LEU A 43 1.59 12.52 -3.29
C LEU A 43 1.74 12.61 -1.77
N ASN A 44 2.72 13.35 -1.26
CA ASN A 44 2.90 13.57 0.18
C ASN A 44 1.83 14.53 0.76
N LYS A 45 1.00 15.14 -0.10
CA LYS A 45 -0.08 16.02 0.35
C LYS A 45 -1.14 15.23 1.13
N HIS A 46 -1.22 15.51 2.43
CA HIS A 46 -2.22 14.91 3.31
C HIS A 46 -3.65 15.15 2.81
N GLY A 47 -4.48 14.12 2.90
CA GLY A 47 -5.89 14.14 2.49
C GLY A 47 -6.14 14.05 0.99
N LEU A 48 -5.09 13.97 0.15
CA LEU A 48 -5.24 13.71 -1.29
C LEU A 48 -5.34 12.20 -1.58
N ILE A 49 -4.29 11.48 -1.19
CA ILE A 49 -4.17 10.02 -1.21
C ILE A 49 -3.49 9.60 0.09
N GLU A 50 -2.44 10.31 0.50
CA GLU A 50 -1.80 10.14 1.81
C GLU A 50 -2.80 10.43 2.94
N HIS A 51 -2.79 9.57 3.95
CA HIS A 51 -3.68 9.61 5.10
C HIS A 51 -3.00 9.01 6.34
N ASP A 52 -3.53 9.32 7.52
CA ASP A 52 -2.99 8.84 8.78
C ASP A 52 -3.15 7.32 8.98
N GLY A 53 -2.37 6.76 9.91
CA GLY A 53 -2.42 5.33 10.21
C GLY A 53 -1.67 4.46 9.20
N SER A 54 -0.77 5.05 8.43
CA SER A 54 0.10 4.38 7.45
C SER A 54 0.93 3.25 8.06
N LEU A 55 1.13 2.16 7.30
CA LEU A 55 1.85 0.96 7.78
C LEU A 55 3.35 1.18 8.09
N SER A 56 3.96 2.18 7.46
CA SER A 56 5.41 2.40 7.47
C SER A 56 5.83 3.87 7.50
N ARG A 57 4.88 4.81 7.50
CA ARG A 57 5.10 6.26 7.51
C ARG A 57 4.45 6.86 8.75
N ASN A 58 4.95 8.01 9.19
CA ASN A 58 4.35 8.75 10.30
C ASN A 58 3.11 9.51 9.82
N ASP A 59 2.26 9.89 10.77
CA ASP A 59 1.12 10.76 10.51
C ASP A 59 1.62 12.21 10.33
N ILE A 60 0.97 13.01 9.46
CA ILE A 60 1.44 14.37 9.11
C ILE A 60 1.52 15.31 10.32
N PHE A 61 0.70 15.06 11.34
CA PHE A 61 0.71 15.79 12.60
C PHE A 61 2.11 15.88 13.24
N PHE A 62 2.96 14.87 12.99
CA PHE A 62 4.32 14.79 13.51
C PHE A 62 5.40 15.27 12.52
N GLY A 63 5.02 15.82 11.36
CA GLY A 63 5.93 16.36 10.35
C GLY A 63 6.11 15.46 9.14
N ASP A 64 7.09 14.56 9.14
CA ASP A 64 7.43 13.73 7.97
C ASP A 64 6.48 12.54 7.80
N ASN A 65 5.58 12.64 6.82
CA ASN A 65 4.58 11.62 6.46
C ASN A 65 4.95 10.73 5.27
N HIS A 66 6.17 10.83 4.73
CA HIS A 66 6.53 10.15 3.47
C HIS A 66 7.79 9.29 3.56
N SER A 67 8.74 9.64 4.44
CA SER A 67 9.93 8.81 4.64
C SER A 67 9.58 7.50 5.33
N PHE A 68 10.28 6.43 4.95
CA PHE A 68 10.18 5.15 5.65
C PHE A 68 10.57 5.30 7.14
N ASN A 69 9.62 4.99 8.02
CA ASN A 69 9.79 5.03 9.46
C ASN A 69 9.99 3.62 10.02
N LYS A 70 11.22 3.33 10.44
CA LYS A 70 11.62 2.01 10.96
C LYS A 70 10.80 1.58 12.19
N THR A 71 10.45 2.50 13.08
CA THR A 71 9.72 2.20 14.31
C THR A 71 8.28 1.82 14.02
N ILE A 72 7.60 2.59 13.16
CA ILE A 72 6.22 2.30 12.73
C ILE A 72 6.17 1.00 11.94
N TRP A 73 7.11 0.82 11.00
CA TRP A 73 7.22 -0.44 10.27
C TRP A 73 7.49 -1.62 11.20
N ALA A 74 8.34 -1.49 12.22
CA ALA A 74 8.62 -2.57 13.15
C ALA A 74 7.37 -3.03 13.91
N GLN A 75 6.47 -2.10 14.30
CA GLN A 75 5.18 -2.45 14.88
C GLN A 75 4.34 -3.29 13.90
N THR A 76 4.18 -2.82 12.67
CA THR A 76 3.45 -3.56 11.62
C THR A 76 4.08 -4.93 11.34
N ALA A 77 5.39 -4.98 11.11
CA ALA A 77 6.13 -6.18 10.76
C ALA A 77 6.24 -7.19 11.90
N SER A 78 5.97 -6.78 13.15
CA SER A 78 5.93 -7.69 14.31
C SER A 78 4.83 -8.74 14.19
N HIS A 79 3.78 -8.46 13.41
CA HIS A 79 2.72 -9.42 13.10
C HIS A 79 3.17 -10.47 12.06
N PHE A 80 4.16 -10.16 11.23
CA PHE A 80 4.60 -11.01 10.11
C PHE A 80 5.65 -12.03 10.54
N THR A 81 5.19 -12.99 11.36
CA THR A 81 6.04 -14.01 12.01
C THR A 81 6.20 -15.30 11.20
N LYS A 82 5.27 -15.58 10.29
CA LYS A 82 5.29 -16.76 9.41
C LYS A 82 6.00 -16.45 8.08
N ALA A 83 6.27 -17.49 7.29
CA ALA A 83 6.85 -17.35 5.94
C ALA A 83 5.93 -16.61 4.97
N THR A 84 4.61 -16.74 5.18
CA THR A 84 3.57 -16.02 4.45
C THR A 84 2.69 -15.21 5.40
N ILE A 85 2.08 -14.15 4.86
CA ILE A 85 1.16 -13.26 5.55
C ILE A 85 -0.24 -13.59 5.05
N ASP A 86 -1.10 -14.08 5.94
CA ASP A 86 -2.51 -14.35 5.67
C ASP A 86 -3.40 -13.14 5.98
N LEU A 87 -4.66 -13.17 5.52
CA LEU A 87 -5.63 -12.08 5.69
C LEU A 87 -5.84 -11.70 7.17
N GLY A 88 -5.88 -12.69 8.07
CA GLY A 88 -6.04 -12.45 9.50
C GLY A 88 -4.84 -11.69 10.10
N THR A 89 -3.63 -12.02 9.64
CA THR A 89 -2.41 -11.30 10.03
C THR A 89 -2.44 -9.86 9.54
N VAL A 90 -2.88 -9.62 8.30
CA VAL A 90 -3.04 -8.26 7.74
C VAL A 90 -4.08 -7.47 8.52
N ALA A 91 -5.26 -8.05 8.76
CA ALA A 91 -6.35 -7.42 9.50
C ALA A 91 -5.90 -7.02 10.90
N LYS A 92 -5.20 -7.92 11.62
CA LYS A 92 -4.65 -7.63 12.94
C LYS A 92 -3.63 -6.48 12.89
N ALA A 93 -2.68 -6.53 11.95
CA ALA A 93 -1.66 -5.49 11.81
C ALA A 93 -2.27 -4.11 11.51
N ARG A 94 -3.27 -4.05 10.63
CA ARG A 94 -4.03 -2.82 10.34
C ARG A 94 -4.74 -2.31 11.58
N LYS A 95 -5.49 -3.16 12.28
CA LYS A 95 -6.23 -2.79 13.49
C LYS A 95 -5.31 -2.19 14.55
N ASP A 96 -4.19 -2.85 14.84
CA ASP A 96 -3.23 -2.40 15.84
C ASP A 96 -2.56 -1.08 15.42
N ARG A 97 -2.19 -0.93 14.13
CA ARG A 97 -1.61 0.32 13.62
C ARG A 97 -2.58 1.50 13.70
N LEU A 98 -3.84 1.29 13.33
CA LEU A 98 -4.88 2.32 13.41
C LEU A 98 -5.13 2.73 14.86
N ALA A 99 -5.19 1.78 15.79
CA ALA A 99 -5.33 2.07 17.22
C ALA A 99 -4.14 2.90 17.75
N ALA A 100 -2.92 2.54 17.37
CA ALA A 100 -1.72 3.27 17.76
C ALA A 100 -1.68 4.71 17.20
N ALA A 101 -2.07 4.92 15.93
CA ALA A 101 -2.17 6.26 15.34
C ALA A 101 -3.20 7.11 16.08
N LYS A 102 -4.43 6.61 16.23
CA LYS A 102 -5.51 7.33 16.91
C LYS A 102 -5.18 7.70 18.35
N ALA A 103 -4.41 6.85 19.05
CA ALA A 103 -3.98 7.13 20.41
C ALA A 103 -2.88 8.20 20.49
N ALA A 104 -1.99 8.27 19.48
CA ALA A 104 -0.85 9.19 19.47
C ALA A 104 -1.18 10.55 18.84
N ASN A 105 -2.05 10.58 17.81
CA ASN A 105 -2.35 11.76 17.01
C ASN A 105 -3.73 12.33 17.38
N PRO A 106 -3.81 13.51 18.04
CA PRO A 106 -5.07 14.14 18.39
C PRO A 106 -5.82 14.75 17.18
N GLN A 107 -5.18 14.84 16.01
CA GLN A 107 -5.74 15.33 14.75
C GLN A 107 -5.86 14.20 13.70
N TYR A 108 -6.10 12.98 14.16
CA TYR A 108 -6.14 11.80 13.31
C TYR A 108 -7.17 11.93 12.17
N GLU A 109 -6.70 11.85 10.92
CA GLU A 109 -7.49 11.85 9.68
C GLU A 109 -7.06 10.67 8.79
N GLY A 110 -7.69 9.51 8.98
CA GLY A 110 -7.41 8.30 8.22
C GLY A 110 -8.46 7.96 7.17
N ASP A 111 -8.09 7.13 6.20
CA ASP A 111 -8.99 6.54 5.20
C ASP A 111 -8.92 5.00 5.29
N GLU A 112 -9.97 4.38 5.85
CA GLU A 112 -10.04 2.93 6.04
C GLU A 112 -10.15 2.17 4.72
N GLN A 113 -10.86 2.74 3.73
CA GLN A 113 -11.03 2.10 2.43
C GLN A 113 -9.70 2.10 1.67
N ALA A 114 -8.99 3.24 1.62
CA ALA A 114 -7.67 3.35 1.02
C ALA A 114 -6.66 2.41 1.72
N SER A 115 -6.69 2.37 3.05
CA SER A 115 -5.88 1.49 3.88
C SER A 115 -6.03 -0.01 3.54
N PHE A 116 -7.25 -0.47 3.26
CA PHE A 116 -7.48 -1.84 2.80
C PHE A 116 -7.09 -2.05 1.34
N ILE A 117 -7.28 -1.06 0.48
CA ILE A 117 -6.80 -1.11 -0.92
C ILE A 117 -5.28 -1.27 -0.96
N GLU A 118 -4.53 -0.48 -0.19
CA GLU A 118 -3.07 -0.59 -0.07
C GLU A 118 -2.62 -1.97 0.43
N SER A 119 -3.38 -2.51 1.38
CA SER A 119 -3.11 -3.85 1.91
C SER A 119 -3.36 -4.95 0.88
N ALA A 120 -4.46 -4.84 0.13
CA ALA A 120 -4.76 -5.70 -0.99
C ALA A 120 -3.71 -5.59 -2.12
N LEU A 121 -3.14 -4.40 -2.34
CA LEU A 121 -2.11 -4.18 -3.35
C LEU A 121 -0.83 -4.96 -3.01
N TYR A 122 -0.26 -4.81 -1.81
CA TYR A 122 0.96 -5.58 -1.49
C TYR A 122 0.68 -7.08 -1.39
N LEU A 123 -0.53 -7.49 -0.98
CA LEU A 123 -0.93 -8.91 -0.98
C LEU A 123 -0.89 -9.49 -2.40
N ASN A 124 -1.48 -8.80 -3.38
CA ASN A 124 -1.45 -9.23 -4.77
C ASN A 124 -0.04 -9.21 -5.37
N VAL A 125 0.71 -8.11 -5.16
CA VAL A 125 2.03 -7.92 -5.77
C VAL A 125 3.06 -8.90 -5.21
N MET A 126 2.99 -9.21 -3.91
CA MET A 126 3.97 -10.04 -3.21
C MET A 126 3.47 -11.47 -2.94
N SER A 127 2.49 -11.96 -3.70
CA SER A 127 2.02 -13.35 -3.61
C SER A 127 2.90 -14.31 -4.40
N ASN A 128 3.13 -15.52 -3.87
CA ASN A 128 3.73 -16.64 -4.59
C ASN A 128 2.69 -17.54 -5.29
N GLU A 129 1.41 -17.36 -4.99
CA GLU A 129 0.26 -18.11 -5.53
C GLU A 129 -0.85 -17.12 -5.98
N THR A 130 -2.09 -17.59 -6.17
CA THR A 130 -3.22 -16.71 -6.43
C THR A 130 -3.66 -15.98 -5.16
N GLY A 131 -3.12 -14.77 -4.94
CA GLY A 131 -3.80 -13.59 -4.40
C GLY A 131 -4.17 -13.51 -2.91
N VAL A 132 -4.27 -14.61 -2.17
CA VAL A 132 -4.80 -14.58 -0.78
C VAL A 132 -3.74 -14.52 0.32
N THR A 133 -2.47 -14.72 -0.02
CA THR A 133 -1.34 -14.54 0.90
C THR A 133 -0.17 -13.85 0.21
N ALA A 134 0.69 -13.19 0.98
CA ALA A 134 1.96 -12.66 0.49
C ALA A 134 3.16 -13.35 1.15
N VAL A 135 4.29 -13.41 0.46
CA VAL A 135 5.55 -13.88 1.02
C VAL A 135 6.13 -12.80 1.92
N THR A 136 6.29 -13.11 3.21
CA THR A 136 6.75 -12.17 4.24
C THR A 136 8.06 -11.49 3.88
N LYS A 137 9.02 -12.26 3.35
CA LYS A 137 10.34 -11.73 2.95
C LYS A 137 10.20 -10.68 1.85
N TRP A 138 9.31 -10.90 0.89
CA TRP A 138 9.11 -9.99 -0.24
C TRP A 138 8.44 -8.69 0.19
N VAL A 139 7.43 -8.78 1.06
CA VAL A 139 6.79 -7.60 1.67
C VAL A 139 7.81 -6.79 2.47
N LYS A 140 8.66 -7.44 3.28
CA LYS A 140 9.72 -6.74 4.03
C LYS A 140 10.69 -6.00 3.11
N THR A 141 11.19 -6.64 2.06
CA THR A 141 12.05 -5.98 1.07
C THR A 141 11.35 -4.81 0.38
N LEU A 142 10.08 -4.93 -0.01
CA LEU A 142 9.33 -3.84 -0.63
C LEU A 142 9.31 -2.59 0.25
N PHE A 143 8.93 -2.75 1.53
CA PHE A 143 8.78 -1.62 2.44
C PHE A 143 10.12 -1.05 2.91
N GLN A 144 11.13 -1.89 3.12
CA GLN A 144 12.41 -1.47 3.72
C GLN A 144 13.43 -0.96 2.69
N GLU A 145 13.34 -1.45 1.45
CA GLU A 145 14.32 -1.16 0.39
C GLU A 145 13.68 -0.48 -0.84
N GLU A 146 12.35 -0.35 -0.87
CA GLU A 146 11.60 0.19 -2.02
C GLU A 146 11.97 -0.51 -3.35
N ARG A 147 12.18 -1.84 -3.25
CA ARG A 147 12.74 -2.67 -4.32
C ARG A 147 11.91 -3.92 -4.56
N LEU A 148 11.84 -4.34 -5.83
CA LEU A 148 11.29 -5.65 -6.19
C LEU A 148 12.27 -6.78 -5.81
N PRO A 149 11.84 -7.81 -5.03
CA PRO A 149 12.72 -8.83 -4.47
C PRO A 149 13.15 -9.94 -5.46
N ILE A 150 13.61 -9.57 -6.66
CA ILE A 150 13.91 -10.50 -7.77
C ILE A 150 14.95 -11.56 -7.35
N GLU A 151 16.04 -11.14 -6.72
CA GLU A 151 17.09 -12.03 -6.20
C GLU A 151 16.59 -12.96 -5.07
N GLN A 152 15.52 -12.56 -4.39
CA GLN A 152 14.86 -13.35 -3.35
C GLN A 152 13.76 -14.25 -3.93
N GLY A 153 13.71 -14.41 -5.25
CA GLY A 153 12.82 -15.32 -5.97
C GLY A 153 11.47 -14.71 -6.37
N TRP A 154 11.24 -13.42 -6.11
CA TRP A 154 10.02 -12.75 -6.56
C TRP A 154 9.94 -12.74 -8.08
N LYS A 155 8.73 -12.95 -8.59
CA LYS A 155 8.41 -12.82 -10.01
C LYS A 155 7.19 -11.92 -10.13
N ARG A 156 7.17 -11.13 -11.20
CA ARG A 156 6.00 -10.35 -11.59
C ARG A 156 4.73 -11.22 -11.57
N PRO A 157 3.62 -10.77 -10.95
CA PRO A 157 2.37 -11.51 -10.90
C PRO A 157 1.94 -12.02 -12.28
N LYS A 158 1.56 -13.30 -12.38
CA LYS A 158 1.11 -13.91 -13.64
C LYS A 158 -0.26 -13.38 -14.07
N GLY A 159 -1.19 -13.33 -13.13
CA GLY A 159 -2.51 -12.69 -13.32
C GLY A 159 -2.38 -11.18 -13.30
N GLU A 160 -3.18 -10.50 -14.13
CA GLU A 160 -3.32 -9.05 -14.03
C GLU A 160 -4.04 -8.68 -12.74
N ILE A 161 -3.49 -7.71 -12.01
CA ILE A 161 -4.11 -7.15 -10.81
C ILE A 161 -5.09 -6.07 -11.26
N THR A 162 -6.36 -6.41 -11.33
CA THR A 162 -7.46 -5.52 -11.76
C THR A 162 -8.16 -4.90 -10.55
N VAL A 163 -9.02 -3.91 -10.79
CA VAL A 163 -9.91 -3.35 -9.75
C VAL A 163 -10.72 -4.46 -9.07
N ALA A 164 -11.23 -5.42 -9.84
CA ALA A 164 -12.02 -6.54 -9.29
C ALA A 164 -11.21 -7.40 -8.31
N THR A 165 -9.96 -7.74 -8.65
CA THR A 165 -9.09 -8.53 -7.75
C THR A 165 -8.75 -7.77 -6.46
N ILE A 166 -8.53 -6.46 -6.54
CA ILE A 166 -8.26 -5.61 -5.39
C ILE A 166 -9.49 -5.54 -4.48
N LEU A 167 -10.66 -5.22 -5.04
CA LEU A 167 -11.90 -5.10 -4.27
C LEU A 167 -12.35 -6.44 -3.67
N GLY A 168 -12.08 -7.56 -4.35
CA GLY A 168 -12.28 -8.90 -3.79
C GLY A 168 -11.48 -9.12 -2.50
N LEU A 169 -10.19 -8.75 -2.49
CA LEU A 169 -9.38 -8.82 -1.27
C LEU A 169 -9.79 -7.81 -0.21
N VAL A 170 -10.21 -6.60 -0.59
CA VAL A 170 -10.76 -5.63 0.36
C VAL A 170 -11.97 -6.20 1.09
N GLY A 171 -12.89 -6.85 0.38
CA GLY A 171 -14.04 -7.53 1.00
C GLY A 171 -13.62 -8.62 1.99
N LEU A 172 -12.63 -9.44 1.63
CA LEU A 172 -12.10 -10.48 2.51
C LEU A 172 -11.37 -9.91 3.73
N LEU A 173 -10.65 -8.79 3.59
CA LEU A 173 -10.02 -8.07 4.70
C LEU A 173 -11.07 -7.47 5.64
N GLY A 174 -12.17 -6.94 5.10
CA GLY A 174 -13.30 -6.46 5.89
C GLY A 174 -13.90 -7.57 6.76
N VAL A 175 -14.12 -8.77 6.18
CA VAL A 175 -14.58 -9.95 6.92
C VAL A 175 -13.57 -10.40 7.99
N ALA A 176 -12.26 -10.39 7.67
CA ALA A 176 -11.21 -10.77 8.61
C ALA A 176 -10.98 -9.75 9.74
N SER A 177 -11.46 -8.52 9.57
CA SER A 177 -11.33 -7.43 10.55
C SER A 177 -12.55 -7.29 11.47
N ALA A 178 -13.66 -7.99 11.16
CA ALA A 178 -14.86 -8.06 11.99
C ALA A 178 -14.62 -8.89 13.26
#